data_AF-A0AA95MSS1-F1
#
_entry.id   AF-A0AA95MSS1-F1
#
_cell.length_a   1.000
_cell.length_b   1.000
_cell.length_c   1.000
_cell.angle_alpha   90.00
_cell.angle_beta   90.00
_cell.angle_gamma   90.00
#
_symmetry.space_group_name_H-M   'P 1'
#
loop_
_entity.id
_entity.type
_entity.pdbx_description
1 polymer ?
#
loop_
_entity_poly.entity_id
_entity_poly.type
_entity_poly.pdbx_seq_one_letter_code
_entity_poly.pdbx_strand_id
1 'polypeptide(L)' 'MNLSLEERKITGDLLFEFEGLNILIHEQDYVYFDHTKLDYVENALGKYSFTLLKI' A
#
# COMPACT_ATOMS: atom_id res chain seq x y z
N MET A 1 -6.79 -2.33 -5.92
CA MET A 1 -5.36 -2.57 -5.63
C MET A 1 -5.24 -4.03 -5.21
N ASN A 2 -4.32 -4.79 -5.80
CA ASN A 2 -3.98 -6.12 -5.32
C ASN A 2 -2.71 -6.00 -4.49
N LEU A 3 -2.76 -6.43 -3.23
CA LEU A 3 -1.60 -6.54 -2.37
C LEU A 3 -1.14 -8.00 -2.37
N SER A 4 0.17 -8.23 -2.45
CA SER A 4 0.81 -9.51 -2.24
C SER A 4 1.71 -9.46 -1.01
N LEU A 5 1.88 -10.61 -0.35
CA LEU A 5 2.88 -10.76 0.70
C LEU A 5 4.20 -11.14 0.05
N GLU A 6 5.23 -10.35 0.33
CA GLU A 6 6.58 -10.57 -0.19
C GLU A 6 7.53 -10.94 0.95
N GLU A 7 8.34 -11.98 0.75
CA GLU A 7 9.32 -12.42 1.75
C GLU A 7 10.61 -11.57 1.70
N ARG A 8 10.84 -10.85 0.60
CA ARG A 8 12.05 -10.06 0.40
C ARG A 8 11.79 -8.84 -0.48
N LYS A 9 12.57 -7.79 -0.21
CA LYS A 9 12.71 -6.61 -1.07
C LYS A 9 13.49 -6.98 -2.34
N ILE A 10 13.08 -6.45 -3.50
CA ILE A 10 13.85 -6.55 -4.75
C ILE A 10 14.49 -5.20 -5.13
N THR A 11 15.40 -5.22 -6.10
CA THR A 11 16.03 -4.00 -6.62
C THR A 11 14.96 -3.09 -7.23
N GLY A 12 14.99 -1.81 -6.88
CA GLY A 12 13.99 -0.82 -7.34
C GLY A 12 12.81 -0.63 -6.40
N ASP A 13 12.67 -1.47 -5.37
CA ASP A 13 11.63 -1.25 -4.36
C ASP A 13 11.97 -0.09 -3.44
N LEU A 14 10.95 0.69 -3.12
CA LEU A 14 10.92 1.66 -2.04
C LEU A 14 10.24 1.01 -0.83
N LEU A 15 10.77 1.26 0.36
CA LEU A 15 10.26 0.73 1.62
C LEU A 15 9.58 1.85 2.40
N PHE A 16 8.33 1.63 2.80
CA PHE A 16 7.54 2.52 3.64
C PHE A 16 7.05 1.77 4.86
N GLU A 17 7.01 2.46 6.01
CA GLU A 17 6.45 1.91 7.23
C GLU A 17 5.02 2.42 7.43
N PHE A 18 4.09 1.52 7.69
CA PHE A 18 2.70 1.84 7.98
C PHE A 18 2.19 0.97 9.13
N GLU A 19 1.95 1.55 10.30
CA GLU A 19 1.37 0.85 11.46
C GLU A 19 2.12 -0.46 11.82
N GLY A 20 3.45 -0.45 11.74
CA GLY A 20 4.29 -1.63 11.99
C GLY A 20 4.36 -2.64 10.84
N LEU A 21 3.73 -2.33 9.69
CA LEU A 21 3.86 -3.07 8.45
C LEU A 21 4.93 -2.44 7.56
N ASN A 22 5.71 -3.29 6.90
CA ASN A 22 6.62 -2.90 5.84
C ASN A 22 5.89 -3.00 4.50
N ILE A 23 5.71 -1.85 3.85
CA ILE A 23 5.09 -1.73 2.53
C ILE A 23 6.19 -1.53 1.50
N LEU A 24 6.22 -2.42 0.50
CA LEU A 24 7.12 -2.33 -0.63
C LEU A 24 6.35 -1.78 -1.84
N ILE A 25 6.90 -0.76 -2.48
CA ILE A 25 6.36 -0.17 -3.71
C ILE A 25 7.50 -0.09 -4.71
N HIS A 26 7.32 -0.68 -5.89
CA HIS A 26 8.31 -0.57 -6.96
C HIS A 26 8.40 0.90 -7.44
N GLU A 27 9.61 1.40 -7.69
CA GLU A 27 9.84 2.82 -8.06
C GLU A 27 9.02 3.29 -9.26
N GLN A 28 8.77 2.41 -10.23
CA GLN A 28 7.98 2.73 -11.43
C GLN A 28 6.49 2.92 -11.12
N ASP A 29 6.00 2.26 -10.07
CA ASP A 29 4.61 2.34 -9.66
C ASP A 29 4.37 3.48 -8.66
N TYR A 30 5.43 4.05 -8.07
CA TYR A 30 5.35 5.10 -7.07
C TYR A 30 4.49 6.30 -7.52
N VAL A 31 4.50 6.63 -8.81
CA VAL A 31 3.68 7.70 -9.40
C VAL A 31 2.17 7.52 -9.14
N TYR A 32 1.69 6.28 -8.98
CA TYR A 32 0.28 6.00 -8.68
C TYR A 32 -0.08 6.16 -7.20
N PHE A 33 0.91 6.26 -6.33
CA PHE A 33 0.76 6.42 -4.88
C PHE A 33 1.08 7.84 -4.42
N ASP A 34 1.54 8.70 -5.32
CA ASP A 34 1.81 10.10 -5.02
C ASP A 34 0.53 10.80 -4.54
N HIS A 35 0.64 11.56 -3.45
CA HIS A 35 -0.50 12.19 -2.76
C HIS A 35 -1.61 11.21 -2.33
N THR A 36 -1.25 9.97 -1.96
CA THR A 36 -2.19 9.00 -1.39
C THR A 36 -1.77 8.55 0.01
N LYS A 37 -2.75 8.07 0.78
CA LYS A 37 -2.59 7.44 2.09
C LYS A 37 -3.12 6.01 2.02
N LEU A 38 -2.39 5.04 2.57
CA LEU A 38 -2.92 3.70 2.82
C LEU A 38 -3.75 3.69 4.12
N ASP A 39 -4.92 3.08 4.09
CA ASP A 39 -5.81 2.97 5.26
C ASP A 39 -6.59 1.65 5.27
N TYR A 40 -7.06 1.21 6.44
CA TYR A 40 -7.84 -0.01 6.60
C TYR A 40 -9.30 0.34 6.93
N VAL A 41 -10.16 0.31 5.92
CA VAL A 41 -11.52 0.90 6.00
C VAL A 41 -12.61 -0.13 5.77
N GLU A 42 -13.76 0.08 6.41
CA GLU A 42 -14.99 -0.66 6.19
C GLU A 42 -15.72 -0.11 4.94
N ASN A 43 -16.14 -1.01 4.05
CA ASN A 43 -16.96 -0.65 2.90
C ASN A 43 -18.46 -0.66 3.22
N ALA A 44 -19.31 -0.21 2.29
CA ALA A 44 -20.76 -0.15 2.46
C ALA A 44 -21.44 -1.52 2.75
N LEU A 45 -20.73 -2.63 2.52
CA LEU A 45 -21.19 -3.99 2.81
C LEU A 45 -20.67 -4.52 4.16
N GLY A 46 -20.03 -3.68 4.97
CA GLY A 46 -19.48 -4.03 6.28
C GLY A 46 -18.19 -4.85 6.22
N LYS A 47 -17.50 -4.88 5.07
CA LYS A 47 -16.22 -5.61 4.92
C LYS A 47 -15.05 -4.65 5.01
N TYR A 48 -14.02 -5.06 5.74
CA TYR A 48 -12.80 -4.29 5.91
C TYR A 48 -11.76 -4.65 4.86
N SER A 49 -11.05 -3.65 4.33
CA SER A 49 -9.96 -3.85 3.39
C SER A 49 -8.98 -2.68 3.37
N PHE A 50 -7.72 -2.98 3.03
CA PHE A 50 -6.74 -1.95 2.74
C PHE A 50 -7.12 -1.16 1.48
N THR A 51 -7.12 0.16 1.60
CA THR A 51 -7.53 1.09 0.55
C THR A 51 -6.54 2.25 0.47
N LEU A 52 -6.29 2.74 -0.75
CA LEU A 52 -5.59 4.00 -0.96
C LEU A 52 -6.60 5.15 -1.01
N LEU A 53 -6.41 6.15 -0.17
CA LEU A 53 -7.21 7.37 -0.12
C LEU A 53 -6.38 8.53 -0.69
N LYS A 54 -6.96 9.34 -1.58
CA LYS A 54 -6.30 10.58 -2.02
C LYS A 54 -6.31 11.62 -0.91
N ILE A 55 -5.20 12.34 -0.76
CA ILE A 55 -5.01 13.45 0.19
C ILE A 55 -5.23 14.78 -0.54
#